data_AF-A0A961CZR0-F1
#
_entry.id   AF-A0A961CZR0-F1
#
_cell.length_a   1.000
_cell.length_b   1.000
_cell.length_c   1.000
_cell.angle_alpha   90.00
_cell.angle_beta   90.00
_cell.angle_gamma   90.00
#
_symmetry.space_group_name_H-M   'P 1'
#
loop_
_entity.id
_entity.type
_entity.pdbx_description
1 polymer ?
#
loop_
_entity_poly.entity_id
_entity_poly.type
_entity_poly.pdbx_seq_one_letter_code
_entity_poly.pdbx_strand_id
1 'polypeptide(L)' 'MSLKADLLSLSSTLDQMLERLEGAAEEVRGTDSDDLLGAIYDVERHLRAANRRLSRTIRGEL' A
#
# COMPACT_ATOMS: atom_id res chain seq x y z
N MET A 1 22.99 10.98 0.86
CA MET A 1 21.78 10.19 0.53
C MET A 1 21.43 10.43 -0.92
N SER A 2 20.97 9.41 -1.64
CA SER A 2 20.60 9.51 -3.06
C SER A 2 19.09 9.44 -3.18
N LEU A 3 18.49 10.33 -3.98
CA LEU A 3 17.05 10.35 -4.26
C LEU A 3 16.52 8.96 -4.64
N LYS A 4 17.28 8.19 -5.42
CA LYS A 4 16.90 6.82 -5.80
C LYS A 4 16.78 5.89 -4.59
N ALA A 5 17.69 6.00 -3.63
CA ALA A 5 17.66 5.21 -2.40
C ALA A 5 16.45 5.62 -1.53
N ASP A 6 16.16 6.92 -1.44
CA ASP A 6 15.00 7.42 -0.69
C ASP A 6 13.69 6.92 -1.31
N LEU A 7 13.56 6.93 -2.64
CA LEU A 7 12.38 6.41 -3.35
C LEU A 7 12.22 4.89 -3.20
N LEU A 8 13.32 4.13 -3.22
CA LEU A 8 13.29 2.68 -2.96
C LEU A 8 12.84 2.39 -1.52
N SER A 9 13.34 3.16 -0.55
CA SER A 9 12.91 3.04 0.85
C SER A 9 11.41 3.32 1.00
N LEU A 10 10.89 4.37 0.34
CA LEU A 10 9.45 4.66 0.35
C LEU A 10 8.62 3.54 -0.29
N SER A 11 9.11 2.92 -1.36
CA SER A 11 8.47 1.75 -1.99
C SER A 11 8.36 0.59 -1.00
N SER A 12 9.44 0.28 -0.29
CA SER A 12 9.45 -0.76 0.74
C SER A 12 8.54 -0.43 1.92
N THR A 13 8.44 0.84 2.32
CA THR A 13 7.47 1.26 3.35
C THR A 13 6.03 1.05 2.88
N LEU A 14 5.71 1.35 1.62
CA LEU A 14 4.37 1.10 1.06
C LEU A 14 4.03 -0.40 1.05
N ASP A 15 4.98 -1.28 0.72
CA ASP A 15 4.77 -2.72 0.78
C ASP A 15 4.44 -3.19 2.21
N GLN A 16 5.21 -2.73 3.21
CA GLN A 16 4.94 -3.04 4.62
C GLN A 16 3.58 -2.52 5.10
N MET A 17 3.13 -1.36 4.60
CA MET A 17 1.80 -0.84 4.92
C MET A 17 0.70 -1.70 4.31
N LEU A 18 0.89 -2.21 3.08
CA LEU A 18 -0.06 -3.11 2.44
C LEU A 18 -0.21 -4.42 3.22
N GLU A 19 0.90 -5.02 3.66
CA GLU A 19 0.89 -6.23 4.50
C GLU A 19 0.11 -6.01 5.81
N ARG A 20 0.27 -4.85 6.44
CA ARG A 20 -0.46 -4.50 7.67
C ARG A 20 -1.96 -4.29 7.43
N LEU A 21 -2.33 -3.69 6.31
CA LEU A 21 -3.74 -3.52 5.94
C LEU A 21 -4.41 -4.85 5.63
N GLU A 22 -3.69 -5.77 4.99
CA GLU A 22 -4.17 -7.13 4.76
C GLU A 22 -4.42 -7.85 6.10
N GLY A 23 -3.48 -7.76 7.05
CA GLY A 23 -3.68 -8.29 8.41
C GLY A 23 -4.91 -7.68 9.11
N ALA A 24 -5.08 -6.35 9.04
CA ALA A 24 -6.25 -5.69 9.61
C ALA A 24 -7.56 -6.10 8.91
N ALA A 25 -7.54 -6.29 7.59
CA ALA A 25 -8.71 -6.77 6.84
C ALA A 25 -9.11 -8.19 7.28
N GLU A 26 -8.14 -9.08 7.52
CA GLU A 26 -8.41 -10.44 8.02
C GLU A 26 -9.01 -10.44 9.44
N GLU A 27 -8.61 -9.50 10.32
CA GLU A 27 -9.21 -9.36 11.64
C GLU A 27 -10.67 -8.88 11.59
N VAL A 28 -11.01 -8.07 10.59
CA VAL A 28 -12.37 -7.53 10.40
C VAL A 28 -13.26 -8.49 9.60
N ARG A 29 -12.67 -9.35 8.77
CA ARG A 29 -13.38 -10.29 7.90
C ARG A 29 -14.29 -11.22 8.72
N GLY A 30 -15.57 -11.27 8.36
CA GLY A 30 -16.56 -12.13 9.02
C GLY A 30 -17.09 -11.57 10.34
N THR A 31 -16.73 -10.34 10.69
CA THR A 31 -17.43 -9.53 11.70
C THR A 31 -18.58 -8.74 11.05
N ASP A 32 -19.46 -8.13 11.84
CA ASP A 32 -20.52 -7.25 11.34
C ASP A 32 -20.01 -5.85 10.88
N SER A 33 -18.70 -5.69 10.68
CA SER A 33 -18.06 -4.39 10.37
C SER A 33 -17.71 -4.24 8.88
N ASP A 34 -18.68 -4.50 8.00
CA ASP A 34 -18.49 -4.43 6.54
C ASP A 34 -18.04 -3.05 6.04
N ASP A 35 -18.55 -1.96 6.64
CA ASP A 35 -18.14 -0.59 6.30
C ASP A 35 -16.65 -0.35 6.58
N LEU A 36 -16.14 -0.88 7.71
CA LEU A 36 -14.74 -0.78 8.06
C LEU A 36 -13.87 -1.62 7.11
N LEU A 37 -14.33 -2.83 6.76
CA LEU A 37 -13.65 -3.68 5.79
C LEU A 37 -13.56 -3.01 4.41
N GLY A 38 -14.65 -2.38 3.97
CA GLY A 38 -14.70 -1.58 2.75
C GLY A 38 -13.69 -0.42 2.78
N ALA A 39 -13.64 0.32 3.89
CA ALA A 39 -12.68 1.41 4.06
C ALA A 39 -11.22 0.92 4.01
N ILE A 40 -10.91 -0.23 4.62
CA ILE A 40 -9.57 -0.84 4.58
C ILE A 40 -9.18 -1.17 3.13
N TYR A 41 -10.05 -1.82 2.37
CA TYR A 41 -9.78 -2.15 0.96
C TYR A 41 -9.64 -0.92 0.07
N ASP A 42 -10.40 0.14 0.33
CA ASP A 42 -10.23 1.40 -0.38
C ASP A 42 -8.85 2.01 -0.13
N VAL A 43 -8.37 2.03 1.12
CA VAL A 43 -7.02 2.50 1.43
C VAL A 43 -5.97 1.61 0.74
N GLU A 44 -6.10 0.29 0.82
CA GLU A 44 -5.21 -0.65 0.17
C GLU A 44 -5.10 -0.40 -1.34
N ARG A 45 -6.24 -0.18 -2.01
CA ARG A 45 -6.31 0.15 -3.44
C ARG A 45 -5.51 1.42 -3.77
N HIS A 46 -5.65 2.47 -2.96
CA HIS A 46 -4.91 3.72 -3.16
C HIS A 46 -3.40 3.53 -2.97
N LEU A 47 -2.99 2.80 -1.94
CA LEU A 47 -1.57 2.51 -1.68
C LEU A 47 -0.94 1.64 -2.77
N ARG A 48 -1.64 0.60 -3.26
CA ARG A 48 -1.18 -0.20 -4.40
C ARG A 48 -1.00 0.67 -5.65
N ALA A 49 -1.90 1.60 -5.90
CA ALA A 49 -1.79 2.52 -7.03
C ALA A 49 -0.58 3.48 -6.88
N ALA A 50 -0.38 4.02 -5.68
CA ALA A 50 0.77 4.86 -5.36
C ALA A 50 2.09 4.09 -5.53
N ASN A 51 2.18 2.87 -5.00
CA ASN A 51 3.38 2.05 -5.12
C ASN A 51 3.70 1.71 -6.58
N ARG A 52 2.70 1.29 -7.38
CA ARG A 52 2.89 1.07 -8.83
C ARG A 52 3.38 2.31 -9.58
N ARG A 53 2.90 3.50 -9.20
CA ARG A 53 3.34 4.76 -9.81
C ARG A 53 4.78 5.07 -9.41
N LEU A 54 5.11 4.90 -8.13
CA LEU A 54 6.46 5.08 -7.61
C LEU A 54 7.46 4.11 -8.26
N SER A 55 7.13 2.82 -8.36
CA SER A 55 7.97 1.83 -9.01
C SER A 55 8.28 2.18 -10.48
N ARG A 56 7.28 2.65 -11.23
CA ARG A 56 7.48 3.13 -12.62
C ARG A 56 8.41 4.36 -12.67
N THR A 57 8.22 5.32 -11.77
CA THR A 57 9.11 6.48 -11.65
C THR A 57 10.57 6.05 -11.36
N ILE A 58 10.79 5.08 -10.47
CA ILE A 58 12.12 4.57 -10.14
C ILE A 58 12.78 3.88 -11.36
N ARG A 59 11.98 3.21 -12.19
CA ARG A 59 12.45 2.54 -13.43
C ARG A 59 12.63 3.50 -14.61
N GLY A 60 12.09 4.72 -14.53
CA GLY A 60 12.09 5.69 -15.63
C GLY A 60 11.04 5.39 -16.72
N GLU A 61 9.95 4.69 -16.37
CA GLU A 61 8.88 4.24 -17.28
C GLU A 61 7.68 5.20 -17.30
N LEU A 62 7.92 6.52 -17.34
CA LEU A 62 6.85 7.53 -17.29
C LEU A 62 6.18 7.77 -18.65
#